data_AF-B9DZ28-F1
#
_entry.id   AF-B9DZ28-F1
#
_cell.length_a   1.000
_cell.length_b   1.000
_cell.length_c   1.000
_cell.angle_alpha   90.00
_cell.angle_beta   90.00
_cell.angle_gamma   90.00
#
_symmetry.space_group_name_H-M   'P 1'
#
loop_
_entity.id
_entity.type
_entity.pdbx_description
1 polymer ?
#
loop_
_entity_poly.entity_id
_entity_poly.type
_entity_poly.pdbx_seq_one_letter_code
_entity_poly.pdbx_strand_id
1 'polypeptide(L)'
;MYYDCHHNPVIGIDFGTTYSSVSKWDGKKAEIYGKMGEYAIPSVVYFKQGKFDVGNGALAKGIFYPENYISGIKGIIACGQETVLLDNREFTLKDICSVIFKYIYNNIKTTVPEDKFKCEGAVIALPCYFQDEQCNIIKEGAKLAGIELIGTIQEPVAAALAYGMYLPLNKKREENILVFDFGGGSLDITVLKVLEKKDEIQFNILASEGSESLGGMDFNGELYDYILKKENIDFSDYDHKITNLCRKNLMEQIVKAKEILSYDSEIAYIKLYNVPPGKFLDTTLTLEELNKCIKHHMISIKNMIEHVIVLSGIPIKDIHKIIKTGGSSKIKTVDSIIKDVLGEKETYEHMDYKEVVSNGAAIYAAYKTKNLLLNKQISIFTHCMEKSLYFIWMIDCSGSMNIDNRLDYVKEGMKCVISEIEGKCRLDNITLNFGVIKFSDTAVWNVEIGEKINDSIYEDMNPGGITSLGSAIDMVSSELNKINIDYRTLTPVIFLITDGMPTDNYEGAVERLLVNSVGKNSYKDVIVLGGDVCEEHMCKFVDDISRKPKIVLQKEHIIESICSQAISGVEYVKDKFMEKYSQCIESPGKKIKGGLLLKTSENK
;
A
#
# COMPACT_ATOMS: atom_id res chain seq x y z
N MET A 1 22.70 35.91 15.67
CA MET A 1 21.49 35.86 16.52
C MET A 1 21.28 34.41 16.93
N TYR A 2 21.00 34.14 18.20
CA TYR A 2 20.53 32.82 18.61
C TYR A 2 19.12 32.65 18.05
N TYR A 3 18.86 31.53 17.38
CA TYR A 3 17.52 31.19 16.90
C TYR A 3 16.57 31.01 18.09
N ASP A 4 15.48 31.78 18.11
CA ASP A 4 14.49 31.76 19.19
C ASP A 4 13.46 30.65 18.95
N CYS A 5 13.88 29.41 19.20
CA CYS A 5 13.06 28.22 19.03
C CYS A 5 11.87 28.13 20.02
N HIS A 6 11.83 29.01 21.03
CA HIS A 6 10.73 29.04 21.99
C HIS A 6 9.56 29.85 21.46
N HIS A 7 9.81 31.05 20.91
CA HIS A 7 8.75 31.90 20.39
C HIS A 7 8.47 31.67 18.90
N ASN A 8 9.51 31.32 18.13
CA ASN A 8 9.43 31.11 16.69
C ASN A 8 9.86 29.70 16.29
N PRO A 9 9.14 28.64 16.74
CA PRO A 9 9.56 27.28 16.44
C PRO A 9 9.34 26.96 14.96
N VAL A 10 10.26 26.16 14.45
CA VAL A 10 10.16 25.40 13.21
C VAL A 10 9.88 23.96 13.60
N ILE A 11 8.82 23.38 13.05
CA ILE A 11 8.30 22.09 13.50
C ILE A 11 8.25 21.04 12.38
N GLY A 12 8.48 19.80 12.77
CA GLY A 12 8.25 18.62 11.95
C GLY A 12 7.11 17.81 12.52
N ILE A 13 6.14 17.45 11.69
CA ILE A 13 4.97 16.67 12.11
C ILE A 13 5.03 15.32 11.42
N ASP A 14 5.07 14.25 12.22
CA ASP A 14 4.75 12.90 11.76
C ASP A 14 3.24 12.68 11.98
N PHE A 15 2.48 12.66 10.89
CA PHE A 15 1.02 12.50 10.94
C PHE A 15 0.64 11.02 10.90
N GLY A 16 1.04 10.21 11.88
CA GLY A 16 0.84 8.75 11.81
C GLY A 16 -0.62 8.29 11.86
N THR A 17 -0.87 7.07 11.36
CA THR A 17 -2.20 6.44 11.28
C THR A 17 -2.84 6.21 12.65
N THR A 18 -2.03 5.84 13.64
CA THR A 18 -2.49 5.59 15.02
C THR A 18 -2.13 6.73 15.97
N TYR A 19 -0.88 7.18 15.89
CA TYR A 19 -0.35 8.27 16.71
C TYR A 19 0.38 9.24 15.81
N SER A 20 0.19 10.52 16.06
CA SER A 20 1.00 11.59 15.50
C SER A 20 2.05 12.03 16.51
N SER A 21 3.20 12.49 16.04
CA SER A 21 4.25 13.11 16.86
C SER A 21 4.71 14.41 16.24
N VAL A 22 5.27 15.29 17.06
CA VAL A 22 5.83 16.57 16.61
C VAL A 22 7.21 16.75 17.19
N SER A 23 8.14 17.22 16.38
CA SER A 23 9.44 17.69 16.85
C SER A 23 9.65 19.16 16.53
N LYS A 24 10.44 19.85 17.35
CA LYS A 24 10.88 21.22 17.11
C LYS A 24 12.39 21.24 16.85
N TRP A 25 12.83 22.15 15.98
CA TRP A 25 14.25 22.50 15.90
C TRP A 25 14.61 23.41 17.07
N ASP A 26 15.68 23.11 17.81
CA ASP A 26 16.16 23.93 18.94
C ASP A 26 17.30 24.91 18.56
N GLY A 27 17.75 24.86 17.30
CA GLY A 27 18.93 25.59 16.79
C GLY A 27 20.18 24.72 16.61
N LYS A 28 20.19 23.52 17.20
CA LYS A 28 21.30 22.55 17.15
C LYS A 28 20.84 21.15 16.77
N LYS A 29 19.70 20.71 17.28
CA LYS A 29 19.09 19.41 17.02
C LYS A 29 17.57 19.54 16.94
N ALA A 30 16.94 18.52 16.36
CA ALA A 30 15.52 18.32 16.52
C ALA A 30 15.26 17.55 17.83
N GLU A 31 14.17 17.91 18.51
CA GLU A 31 13.70 17.21 19.70
C GLU A 31 12.19 17.02 19.64
N ILE A 32 11.72 15.85 20.09
CA ILE A 32 10.29 15.59 20.21
C ILE A 32 9.65 16.59 21.18
N TYR A 33 8.41 16.95 20.88
CA TYR A 33 7.71 18.03 21.53
C TYR A 33 6.27 17.65 21.86
N GLY A 34 5.84 17.95 23.08
CA GLY A 34 4.53 17.58 23.59
C GLY A 34 4.15 18.34 24.85
N LYS A 35 2.85 18.42 25.10
CA LYS A 35 2.31 19.02 26.32
C LYS A 35 2.43 18.02 27.48
N MET A 36 2.97 18.44 28.62
CA MET A 36 3.05 17.63 29.85
C MET A 36 3.74 16.24 29.65
N GLY A 37 4.65 16.12 28.67
CA GLY A 37 5.32 14.86 28.36
C GLY A 37 4.50 13.89 27.48
N GLU A 38 3.33 14.30 26.97
CA GLU A 38 2.58 13.54 25.97
C GLU A 38 3.17 13.78 24.58
N TYR A 39 4.11 12.92 24.18
CA TYR A 39 4.81 13.00 22.89
C TYR A 39 4.11 12.27 21.74
N ALA A 40 3.21 11.34 22.06
CA ALA A 40 2.41 10.60 21.09
C ALA A 40 0.93 10.99 21.23
N ILE A 41 0.39 11.60 20.18
CA ILE A 41 -0.98 12.11 20.15
C ILE A 41 -1.85 11.11 19.35
N PRO A 42 -2.87 10.47 19.94
CA PRO A 42 -3.74 9.58 19.18
C PRO A 42 -4.42 10.31 18.01
N SER A 43 -4.29 9.78 16.80
CA SER A 43 -4.83 10.35 15.56
C SER A 43 -6.32 9.99 15.39
N VAL A 44 -7.14 10.38 16.37
CA VAL A 44 -8.54 9.96 16.48
C VAL A 44 -9.45 11.16 16.79
N VAL A 45 -10.65 11.14 16.21
CA VAL A 45 -11.62 12.24 16.30
C VAL A 45 -12.97 11.70 16.77
N TYR A 46 -13.59 12.41 17.69
CA TYR A 46 -14.97 12.17 18.12
C TYR A 46 -15.80 13.42 17.85
N PHE A 47 -17.03 13.27 17.39
CA PHE A 47 -17.93 14.38 17.16
C PHE A 47 -19.33 14.09 17.69
N LYS A 48 -19.87 15.02 18.48
CA LYS A 48 -21.25 14.96 18.96
C LYS A 48 -21.76 16.36 19.28
N GLN A 49 -23.02 16.64 18.94
CA GLN A 49 -23.70 17.90 19.29
C GLN A 49 -22.91 19.15 18.86
N GLY A 50 -22.27 19.11 17.68
CA GLY A 50 -21.53 20.25 17.13
C GLY A 50 -20.14 20.47 17.75
N LYS A 51 -19.63 19.56 18.58
CA LYS A 51 -18.31 19.65 19.20
C LYS A 51 -17.42 18.49 18.78
N PHE A 52 -16.17 18.81 18.48
CA PHE A 52 -15.11 17.84 18.25
C PHE A 52 -14.30 17.62 19.53
N ASP A 53 -13.94 16.36 19.78
CA ASP A 53 -12.85 15.96 20.65
C ASP A 53 -11.78 15.25 19.82
N VAL A 54 -10.52 15.31 20.26
CA VAL A 54 -9.37 14.69 19.57
C VAL A 54 -8.48 14.01 20.60
N GLY A 55 -7.73 12.98 20.18
CA GLY A 55 -6.73 12.32 21.03
C GLY A 55 -7.38 11.48 22.14
N ASN A 56 -6.78 11.51 23.34
CA ASN A 56 -7.22 10.71 24.49
C ASN A 56 -8.69 10.95 24.87
N GLY A 57 -9.18 12.19 24.74
CA GLY A 57 -10.58 12.54 25.01
C GLY A 57 -11.54 11.90 24.01
N ALA A 58 -11.19 11.88 22.72
CA ALA A 58 -11.96 11.18 21.69
C ALA A 58 -11.90 9.67 21.85
N LEU A 59 -10.73 9.12 22.17
CA LEU A 59 -10.54 7.69 22.43
C LEU A 59 -11.46 7.20 23.56
N ALA A 60 -11.52 7.94 24.67
CA ALA A 60 -12.37 7.61 25.82
C ALA A 60 -13.88 7.59 25.48
N LYS A 61 -14.32 8.46 24.56
CA LYS A 61 -15.72 8.59 24.14
C LYS A 61 -16.10 7.59 23.05
N GLY A 62 -15.21 7.33 22.10
CA GLY A 62 -15.44 6.45 20.95
C GLY A 62 -15.77 5.00 21.33
N ILE A 63 -15.32 4.55 22.49
CA ILE A 63 -15.63 3.21 23.04
C ILE A 63 -17.15 3.04 23.28
N PHE A 64 -17.81 4.10 23.72
CA PHE A 64 -19.24 4.06 24.07
C PHE A 64 -20.15 4.46 22.90
N TYR A 65 -19.62 5.23 21.95
CA TYR A 65 -20.36 5.83 20.84
C TYR A 65 -19.54 5.74 19.55
N PRO A 66 -19.29 4.51 19.03
CA PRO A 66 -18.42 4.29 17.88
C PRO A 66 -18.93 4.97 16.59
N GLU A 67 -20.24 5.17 16.46
CA GLU A 67 -20.86 5.87 15.33
C GLU A 67 -20.45 7.34 15.21
N ASN A 68 -19.92 7.89 16.30
CA ASN A 68 -19.50 9.27 16.46
C ASN A 68 -17.98 9.42 16.50
N TYR A 69 -17.24 8.37 16.10
CA TYR A 69 -15.81 8.26 16.26
C TYR A 69 -15.10 7.80 14.97
N ILE A 70 -13.96 8.40 14.68
CA ILE A 70 -13.06 8.03 13.58
C ILE A 70 -11.64 7.84 14.09
N SER A 71 -11.01 6.78 13.63
CA SER A 71 -9.59 6.46 13.75
C SER A 71 -9.05 6.08 12.35
N GLY A 72 -7.72 6.06 12.18
CA GLY A 72 -7.11 5.58 10.94
C GLY A 72 -7.38 6.45 9.70
N ILE A 73 -7.48 7.77 9.89
CA ILE A 73 -7.82 8.73 8.81
C ILE A 73 -6.90 8.62 7.59
N LYS A 74 -5.61 8.31 7.77
CA LYS A 74 -4.66 8.08 6.67
C LYS A 74 -5.10 6.95 5.74
N GLY A 75 -5.54 5.82 6.29
CA GLY A 75 -6.07 4.71 5.50
C GLY A 75 -7.33 5.11 4.72
N ILE A 76 -8.22 5.89 5.33
CA ILE A 76 -9.42 6.41 4.65
C ILE A 76 -9.04 7.33 3.47
N ILE A 77 -8.02 8.18 3.65
CA ILE A 77 -7.46 9.02 2.57
C ILE A 77 -6.85 8.15 1.47
N ALA A 78 -6.08 7.13 1.83
CA ALA A 78 -5.43 6.21 0.89
C ALA A 78 -6.46 5.47 0.02
N CYS A 79 -7.62 5.10 0.58
CA CYS A 79 -8.73 4.46 -0.15
C CYS A 79 -9.46 5.38 -1.14
N GLY A 80 -9.09 6.67 -1.25
CA GLY A 80 -9.72 7.60 -2.19
C GLY A 80 -11.12 8.07 -1.77
N GLN A 81 -11.49 7.88 -0.50
CA GLN A 81 -12.76 8.38 0.01
C GLN A 81 -12.69 9.91 0.21
N GLU A 82 -13.76 10.63 -0.06
CA GLU A 82 -13.76 12.10 0.06
C GLU A 82 -14.34 12.61 1.39
N THR A 83 -15.30 11.87 1.94
CA THR A 83 -16.10 12.28 3.10
C THR A 83 -16.35 11.15 4.08
N VAL A 84 -16.66 11.49 5.32
CA VAL A 84 -17.02 10.56 6.41
C VAL A 84 -18.26 11.04 7.14
N LEU A 85 -18.98 10.10 7.77
CA LEU A 85 -20.18 10.40 8.56
C LEU A 85 -19.89 10.31 10.06
N LEU A 86 -20.17 11.40 10.78
CA LEU A 86 -20.10 11.49 12.24
C LEU A 86 -21.37 12.19 12.77
N ASP A 87 -22.07 11.60 13.74
CA ASP A 87 -23.34 12.12 14.30
C ASP A 87 -24.37 12.48 13.21
N ASN A 88 -24.46 11.62 12.19
CA ASN A 88 -25.28 11.80 10.99
C ASN A 88 -24.96 13.07 10.17
N ARG A 89 -23.76 13.63 10.33
CA ARG A 89 -23.26 14.75 9.53
C ARG A 89 -22.09 14.31 8.69
N GLU A 90 -22.04 14.83 7.47
CA GLU A 90 -20.98 14.58 6.52
C GLU A 90 -19.86 15.60 6.69
N PHE A 91 -18.63 15.10 6.78
CA PHE A 91 -17.41 15.90 6.89
C PHE A 91 -16.45 15.51 5.78
N THR A 92 -15.77 16.49 5.19
CA THR A 92 -14.69 16.19 4.26
C THR A 92 -13.47 15.67 5.02
N LEU A 93 -12.63 14.84 4.38
CA LEU A 93 -11.42 14.34 5.04
C LEU A 93 -10.47 15.48 5.46
N LYS A 94 -10.42 16.57 4.69
CA LYS A 94 -9.61 17.76 5.04
C LYS A 94 -10.12 18.47 6.30
N ASP A 95 -11.43 18.49 6.56
CA ASP A 95 -11.99 19.04 7.80
C ASP A 95 -11.56 18.19 9.00
N ILE A 96 -11.62 16.86 8.87
CA ILE A 96 -11.16 15.94 9.91
C ILE A 96 -9.66 16.11 10.16
N CYS A 97 -8.84 16.17 9.11
CA CYS A 97 -7.41 16.49 9.23
C CYS A 97 -7.19 17.83 9.94
N SER A 98 -7.96 18.88 9.59
CA SER A 98 -7.85 20.20 10.22
C SER A 98 -8.12 20.15 11.72
N VAL A 99 -9.15 19.40 12.15
CA VAL A 99 -9.46 19.20 13.56
C VAL A 99 -8.30 18.54 14.31
N ILE A 100 -7.67 17.51 13.72
CA ILE A 100 -6.50 16.85 14.31
C ILE A 100 -5.29 17.79 14.36
N PHE A 101 -4.96 18.45 13.26
CA PHE A 101 -3.84 19.40 13.21
C PHE A 101 -4.02 20.57 14.15
N LYS A 102 -5.25 21.07 14.33
CA LYS A 102 -5.55 22.14 15.28
C LYS A 102 -5.31 21.68 16.72
N TYR A 103 -5.66 20.45 17.06
CA TYR A 103 -5.34 19.87 18.36
C TYR A 103 -3.82 19.77 18.58
N ILE A 104 -3.11 19.21 17.59
CA ILE A 104 -1.63 19.12 17.61
C ILE A 104 -1.02 20.51 17.79
N TYR A 105 -1.42 21.48 16.97
CA TYR A 105 -0.89 22.83 16.99
C TYR A 105 -1.18 23.57 18.30
N ASN A 106 -2.37 23.39 18.88
CA ASN A 106 -2.71 23.96 20.19
C ASN A 106 -1.89 23.35 21.33
N ASN A 107 -1.60 22.05 21.28
CA ASN A 107 -0.70 21.42 22.24
C ASN A 107 0.71 22.02 22.18
N ILE A 108 1.14 22.48 21.00
CA ILE A 108 2.39 23.20 20.83
C ILE A 108 2.27 24.63 21.35
N LYS A 109 1.23 25.37 20.95
CA LYS A 109 1.07 26.80 21.27
C LYS A 109 0.92 27.05 22.78
N THR A 110 0.24 26.17 23.51
CA THR A 110 -0.08 26.37 24.95
C THR A 110 1.12 26.27 25.89
N THR A 111 2.29 25.89 25.40
CA THR A 111 3.54 25.88 26.17
C THR A 111 4.22 27.26 26.20
N VAL A 112 3.76 28.21 25.37
CA VAL A 112 4.29 29.57 25.21
C VAL A 112 3.12 30.55 25.37
N PRO A 113 3.34 31.75 25.97
CA PRO A 113 2.31 32.79 25.98
C PRO A 113 1.80 33.09 24.56
N GLU A 114 0.48 33.11 24.38
CA GLU A 114 -0.19 33.17 23.07
C GLU A 114 0.20 34.40 22.23
N ASP A 115 0.48 35.52 22.89
CA ASP A 115 0.94 36.77 22.28
C ASP A 115 2.37 36.70 21.72
N LYS A 116 3.12 35.64 22.07
CA LYS A 116 4.53 35.47 21.69
C LYS A 116 4.79 34.25 20.82
N PHE A 117 3.80 33.40 20.58
CA PHE A 117 3.98 32.20 19.77
C PHE A 117 3.70 32.51 18.29
N LYS A 118 4.73 32.35 17.45
CA LYS A 118 4.62 32.45 16.00
C LYS A 118 5.44 31.36 15.33
N CYS A 119 4.82 30.23 15.00
CA CYS A 119 5.48 29.16 14.24
C CYS A 119 6.06 29.73 12.94
N GLU A 120 7.38 29.62 12.74
CA GLU A 120 8.07 30.12 11.54
C GLU A 120 7.87 29.20 10.34
N GLY A 121 7.56 27.94 10.62
CA GLY A 121 6.96 27.06 9.64
C GLY A 121 7.00 25.58 10.01
N ALA A 122 6.24 24.79 9.25
CA ALA A 122 6.08 23.37 9.47
C ALA A 122 6.36 22.54 8.22
N VAL A 123 6.89 21.33 8.42
CA VAL A 123 6.92 20.27 7.41
C VAL A 123 6.15 19.08 7.94
N ILE A 124 5.32 18.46 7.09
CA ILE A 124 4.59 17.24 7.40
C ILE A 124 5.24 16.06 6.68
N ALA A 125 5.55 14.99 7.42
CA ALA A 125 5.97 13.72 6.86
C ALA A 125 4.77 12.93 6.33
N LEU A 126 4.88 12.40 5.12
CA LEU A 126 3.84 11.63 4.43
C LEU A 126 4.40 10.32 3.86
N PRO A 127 3.55 9.27 3.68
CA PRO A 127 3.98 8.02 3.07
C PRO A 127 4.40 8.20 1.61
N CYS A 128 5.28 7.33 1.10
CA CYS A 128 5.79 7.40 -0.27
C CYS A 128 4.73 7.15 -1.36
N TYR A 129 3.72 6.34 -1.05
CA TYR A 129 2.70 5.92 -2.01
C TYR A 129 1.55 6.94 -2.15
N PHE A 130 1.51 7.97 -1.30
CA PHE A 130 0.54 9.05 -1.40
C PHE A 130 0.75 9.87 -2.69
N GLN A 131 -0.28 9.92 -3.51
CA GLN A 131 -0.38 10.76 -4.69
C GLN A 131 -0.67 12.22 -4.32
N ASP A 132 -0.58 13.11 -5.31
CA ASP A 132 -0.78 14.55 -5.12
C ASP A 132 -2.15 14.89 -4.49
N GLU A 133 -3.22 14.21 -4.89
CA GLU A 133 -4.57 14.43 -4.36
C GLU A 133 -4.65 14.11 -2.86
N GLN A 134 -4.13 12.95 -2.45
CA GLN A 134 -4.10 12.51 -1.05
C GLN A 134 -3.21 13.44 -0.21
N CYS A 135 -2.06 13.85 -0.75
CA CYS A 135 -1.19 14.84 -0.13
C CYS A 135 -1.91 16.19 0.06
N ASN A 136 -2.70 16.63 -0.94
CA ASN A 136 -3.40 17.91 -0.90
C ASN A 136 -4.48 17.94 0.18
N ILE A 137 -5.20 16.84 0.43
CA ILE A 137 -6.15 16.73 1.54
C ILE A 137 -5.48 17.06 2.89
N ILE A 138 -4.31 16.46 3.13
CA ILE A 138 -3.56 16.67 4.39
C ILE A 138 -2.99 18.10 4.46
N LYS A 139 -2.41 18.59 3.36
CA LYS A 139 -1.87 19.96 3.27
C LYS A 139 -2.96 21.01 3.52
N GLU A 140 -4.15 20.85 2.93
CA GLU A 140 -5.30 21.73 3.16
C GLU A 140 -5.77 21.68 4.61
N GLY A 141 -5.89 20.48 5.19
CA GLY A 141 -6.23 20.31 6.60
C GLY A 141 -5.29 21.09 7.53
N ALA A 142 -3.97 20.98 7.30
CA ALA A 142 -2.97 21.71 8.08
C ALA A 142 -3.09 23.23 7.93
N LYS A 143 -3.31 23.74 6.71
CA LYS A 143 -3.55 25.16 6.47
C LYS A 143 -4.81 25.66 7.17
N LEU A 144 -5.90 24.89 7.13
CA LEU A 144 -7.16 25.20 7.84
C LEU A 144 -6.96 25.23 9.38
N ALA A 145 -5.99 24.47 9.89
CA ALA A 145 -5.63 24.50 11.31
C ALA A 145 -4.79 25.74 11.72
N GLY A 146 -4.38 26.58 10.76
CA GLY A 146 -3.55 27.76 11.01
C GLY A 146 -2.05 27.45 11.09
N ILE A 147 -1.61 26.29 10.57
CA ILE A 147 -0.19 25.92 10.51
C ILE A 147 0.44 26.59 9.27
N GLU A 148 1.53 27.33 9.48
CA GLU A 148 2.35 27.87 8.39
C GLU A 148 3.15 26.74 7.70
N LEU A 149 2.51 26.07 6.75
CA LEU A 149 3.10 24.91 6.09
C LEU A 149 4.13 25.31 5.03
N ILE A 150 5.39 24.93 5.24
CA ILE A 150 6.50 25.11 4.29
C ILE A 150 6.41 24.08 3.17
N GLY A 151 6.03 22.84 3.51
CA GLY A 151 5.94 21.75 2.55
C GLY A 151 5.76 20.39 3.21
N THR A 152 6.03 19.35 2.44
CA THR A 152 5.95 17.94 2.88
C THR A 152 7.26 17.23 2.60
N ILE A 153 7.48 16.11 3.28
CA ILE A 153 8.61 15.21 3.04
C ILE A 153 8.14 13.76 3.12
N GLN A 154 8.76 12.86 2.38
CA GLN A 154 8.50 11.44 2.50
C GLN A 154 9.02 10.91 3.84
N GLU A 155 8.21 10.14 4.57
CA GLU A 155 8.55 9.50 5.85
C GLU A 155 9.92 8.79 5.85
N PRO A 156 10.26 7.93 4.88
CA PRO A 156 11.58 7.29 4.87
C PRO A 156 12.73 8.26 4.59
N VAL A 157 12.48 9.35 3.87
CA VAL A 157 13.49 10.39 3.65
C VAL A 157 13.69 11.22 4.92
N ALA A 158 12.61 11.52 5.64
CA ALA A 158 12.69 12.13 6.96
C ALA A 158 13.51 11.23 7.91
N ALA A 159 13.24 9.94 7.94
CA ALA A 159 14.01 9.00 8.77
C ALA A 159 15.50 8.95 8.38
N ALA A 160 15.82 8.94 7.08
CA ALA A 160 17.19 9.00 6.59
C ALA A 160 17.89 10.33 6.91
N LEU A 161 17.17 11.46 6.89
CA LEU A 161 17.69 12.77 7.30
C LEU A 161 18.00 12.81 8.79
N ALA A 162 17.09 12.29 9.63
CA ALA A 162 17.31 12.19 11.07
C ALA A 162 18.59 11.41 11.37
N TYR A 163 18.79 10.26 10.71
CA TYR A 163 20.03 9.50 10.81
C TYR A 163 21.26 10.29 10.31
N GLY A 164 21.16 10.90 9.11
CA GLY A 164 22.28 11.58 8.46
C GLY A 164 22.84 12.76 9.24
N MET A 165 22.02 13.47 10.01
CA MET A 165 22.47 14.62 10.81
C MET A 165 23.45 14.27 11.94
N TYR A 166 23.43 13.04 12.44
CA TYR A 166 24.33 12.61 13.52
C TYR A 166 25.66 12.06 13.01
N LEU A 167 25.87 12.03 11.69
CA LEU A 167 27.10 11.54 11.10
C LEU A 167 28.09 12.67 10.78
N PRO A 168 29.41 12.40 10.77
CA PRO A 168 30.41 13.40 10.44
C PRO A 168 30.27 13.92 9.00
N LEU A 169 30.11 15.25 8.83
CA LEU A 169 29.84 15.96 7.56
C LEU A 169 30.97 15.91 6.49
N ASN A 170 32.10 15.26 6.77
CA ASN A 170 33.35 15.40 6.01
C ASN A 170 33.73 14.18 5.16
N LYS A 171 32.79 13.27 4.86
CA LYS A 171 33.05 12.11 3.98
C LYS A 171 32.16 12.15 2.74
N LYS A 172 32.73 11.89 1.57
CA LYS A 172 31.93 11.45 0.41
C LYS A 172 31.19 10.20 0.85
N ARG A 173 29.88 10.19 0.65
CA ARG A 173 29.02 9.12 1.16
C ARG A 173 28.11 8.63 0.06
N GLU A 174 28.13 7.33 -0.16
CA GLU A 174 27.22 6.62 -1.04
C GLU A 174 26.75 5.41 -0.24
N GLU A 175 25.49 5.45 0.21
CA GLU A 175 24.94 4.41 1.06
C GLU A 175 23.54 4.02 0.58
N ASN A 176 23.32 2.72 0.48
CA ASN A 176 21.98 2.15 0.32
C ASN A 176 21.43 1.81 1.71
N ILE A 177 20.31 2.41 2.05
CA ILE A 177 19.66 2.33 3.35
C ILE A 177 18.30 1.66 3.15
N LEU A 178 17.96 0.70 4.00
CA LEU A 178 16.60 0.21 4.14
C LEU A 178 15.95 0.89 5.34
N VAL A 179 14.85 1.59 5.10
CA VAL A 179 13.99 2.13 6.15
C VAL A 179 12.85 1.13 6.37
N PHE A 180 12.66 0.72 7.62
CA PHE A 180 11.63 -0.20 8.07
C PHE A 180 10.73 0.55 9.06
N ASP A 181 9.61 1.08 8.58
CA ASP A 181 8.61 1.78 9.39
C ASP A 181 7.47 0.87 9.76
N PHE A 182 7.47 0.38 11.00
CA PHE A 182 6.42 -0.50 11.49
C PHE A 182 5.61 0.17 12.59
N GLY A 183 4.52 0.79 12.17
CA GLY A 183 3.62 1.57 12.99
C GLY A 183 2.55 0.74 13.72
N GLY A 184 1.55 1.46 14.24
CA GLY A 184 0.39 0.85 14.88
C GLY A 184 -0.63 0.30 13.89
N GLY A 185 -0.73 0.89 12.69
CA GLY A 185 -1.72 0.51 11.67
C GLY A 185 -1.15 0.19 10.29
N SER A 186 0.11 0.53 10.03
CA SER A 186 0.76 0.27 8.74
C SER A 186 2.20 -0.19 8.92
N LEU A 187 2.70 -0.85 7.88
CA LEU A 187 4.09 -1.21 7.69
C LEU A 187 4.56 -0.65 6.34
N ASP A 188 5.62 0.13 6.34
CA ASP A 188 6.28 0.64 5.14
C ASP A 188 7.76 0.25 5.15
N ILE A 189 8.23 -0.33 4.06
CA ILE A 189 9.62 -0.73 3.87
C ILE A 189 10.13 -0.05 2.62
N THR A 190 11.17 0.76 2.74
CA THR A 190 11.70 1.56 1.64
C THR A 190 13.20 1.36 1.51
N VAL A 191 13.68 1.06 0.31
CA VAL A 191 15.12 1.10 0.00
C VAL A 191 15.42 2.42 -0.69
N LEU A 192 16.35 3.17 -0.12
CA LEU A 192 16.80 4.46 -0.63
C LEU A 192 18.32 4.54 -0.71
N LYS A 193 18.81 5.24 -1.73
CA LYS A 193 20.23 5.51 -1.94
C LYS A 193 20.53 6.96 -1.62
N VAL A 194 21.39 7.17 -0.61
CA VAL A 194 21.89 8.48 -0.20
C VAL A 194 23.22 8.74 -0.91
N LEU A 195 23.28 9.83 -1.66
CA LEU A 195 24.51 10.31 -2.32
C LEU A 195 24.86 11.69 -1.78
N GLU A 196 25.93 11.77 -1.00
CA GLU A 196 26.47 13.02 -0.49
C GLU A 196 27.65 13.48 -1.37
N LYS A 197 27.39 14.55 -2.12
CA LYS A 197 28.37 15.27 -2.94
C LYS A 197 28.89 16.48 -2.16
N LYS A 198 29.77 17.26 -2.80
CA LYS A 198 30.38 18.46 -2.21
C LYS A 198 29.33 19.49 -1.82
N ASP A 199 28.40 19.78 -2.73
CA ASP A 199 27.44 20.87 -2.60
C ASP A 199 25.97 20.38 -2.53
N GLU A 200 25.75 19.05 -2.49
CA GLU A 200 24.42 18.45 -2.58
C GLU A 200 24.35 17.11 -1.80
N ILE A 201 23.20 16.83 -1.19
CA ILE A 201 22.80 15.54 -0.64
C ILE A 201 21.56 15.06 -1.41
N GLN A 202 21.68 13.93 -2.09
CA GLN A 202 20.59 13.34 -2.87
C GLN A 202 20.02 12.13 -2.12
N PHE A 203 18.70 12.12 -1.94
CA PHE A 203 17.95 10.96 -1.45
C PHE A 203 17.18 10.37 -2.62
N ASN A 204 17.60 9.21 -3.10
CA ASN A 204 16.94 8.52 -4.21
C ASN A 204 16.14 7.36 -3.64
N ILE A 205 14.82 7.45 -3.67
CA ILE A 205 13.94 6.33 -3.31
C ILE A 205 13.96 5.36 -4.48
N LEU A 206 14.52 4.17 -4.27
CA LEU A 206 14.67 3.13 -5.29
C LEU A 206 13.45 2.21 -5.33
N ALA A 207 12.92 1.89 -4.16
CA ALA A 207 11.81 0.98 -3.99
C ALA A 207 11.08 1.26 -2.69
N SER A 208 9.76 1.07 -2.69
CA SER A 208 8.95 1.06 -1.48
C SER A 208 7.90 -0.03 -1.60
N GLU A 209 7.68 -0.75 -0.52
CA GLU A 209 6.63 -1.74 -0.35
C GLU A 209 5.96 -1.50 1.01
N GLY A 210 4.69 -1.85 1.16
CA GLY A 210 4.01 -1.65 2.44
C GLY A 210 2.62 -2.25 2.52
N SER A 211 2.01 -2.13 3.70
CA SER A 211 0.65 -2.57 3.96
C SER A 211 -0.04 -1.64 4.96
N GLU A 212 -1.19 -1.10 4.53
CA GLU A 212 -2.07 -0.23 5.32
C GLU A 212 -2.93 -0.98 6.35
N SER A 213 -2.90 -2.31 6.32
CA SER A 213 -3.67 -3.20 7.19
C SER A 213 -2.78 -4.12 8.00
N LEU A 214 -1.51 -3.76 8.17
CA LEU A 214 -0.54 -4.54 8.92
C LEU A 214 0.19 -3.62 9.89
N GLY A 215 -0.19 -3.67 11.15
CA GLY A 215 0.36 -2.86 12.21
C GLY A 215 0.36 -3.57 13.55
N GLY A 216 0.84 -2.86 14.57
CA GLY A 216 0.78 -3.34 15.94
C GLY A 216 -0.65 -3.60 16.46
N MET A 217 -1.68 -2.97 15.88
CA MET A 217 -3.09 -3.18 16.25
C MET A 217 -3.60 -4.55 15.84
N ASP A 218 -3.20 -5.08 14.69
CA ASP A 218 -3.60 -6.41 14.23
C ASP A 218 -3.07 -7.48 15.18
N PHE A 219 -1.84 -7.30 15.67
CA PHE A 219 -1.25 -8.21 16.65
C PHE A 219 -1.99 -8.14 17.99
N ASN A 220 -2.44 -6.95 18.38
CA ASN A 220 -3.25 -6.82 19.59
C ASN A 220 -4.60 -7.55 19.44
N GLY A 221 -5.20 -7.53 18.24
CA GLY A 221 -6.43 -8.27 17.92
C GLY A 221 -6.25 -9.78 18.05
N GLU A 222 -5.20 -10.33 17.43
CA GLU A 222 -4.86 -11.76 17.52
C GLU A 222 -4.62 -12.21 18.98
N LEU A 223 -3.90 -11.40 19.75
CA LEU A 223 -3.67 -11.65 21.17
C LEU A 223 -4.95 -11.54 22.00
N TYR A 224 -5.84 -10.62 21.64
CA TYR A 224 -7.13 -10.44 22.28
C TYR A 224 -7.99 -11.68 22.13
N ASP A 225 -8.15 -12.17 20.89
CA ASP A 225 -8.92 -13.39 20.62
C ASP A 225 -8.27 -14.62 21.27
N TYR A 226 -6.93 -14.68 21.28
CA TYR A 226 -6.18 -15.71 21.99
C TYR A 226 -6.47 -15.73 23.49
N ILE A 227 -6.45 -14.58 24.18
CA ILE A 227 -6.72 -14.49 25.61
C ILE A 227 -8.18 -14.84 25.92
N LEU A 228 -9.14 -14.36 25.12
CA LEU A 228 -10.55 -14.75 25.30
C LEU A 228 -10.73 -16.26 25.22
N LYS A 229 -10.08 -16.91 24.25
CA LYS A 229 -10.11 -18.36 24.09
C LYS A 229 -9.39 -19.10 25.21
N LYS A 230 -8.19 -18.65 25.61
CA LYS A 230 -7.37 -19.25 26.67
C LYS A 230 -8.11 -19.28 28.01
N GLU A 231 -8.80 -18.19 28.33
CA GLU A 231 -9.49 -18.00 29.61
C GLU A 231 -11.01 -18.28 29.53
N ASN A 232 -11.48 -18.75 28.38
CA ASN A 232 -12.90 -19.07 28.10
C ASN A 232 -13.84 -17.91 28.47
N ILE A 233 -13.51 -16.71 27.99
CA ILE A 233 -14.26 -15.47 28.25
C ILE A 233 -15.27 -15.26 27.12
N ASP A 234 -16.54 -15.20 27.50
CA ASP A 234 -17.66 -14.83 26.62
C ASP A 234 -18.36 -13.57 27.18
N PHE A 235 -18.76 -12.68 26.27
CA PHE A 235 -19.46 -11.43 26.55
C PHE A 235 -20.94 -11.45 26.10
N SER A 236 -21.41 -12.52 25.48
CA SER A 236 -22.75 -12.64 24.86
C SER A 236 -23.91 -12.30 25.81
N ASP A 237 -23.80 -12.67 27.09
CA ASP A 237 -24.85 -12.49 28.10
C ASP A 237 -24.84 -11.11 28.80
N TYR A 238 -23.96 -10.18 28.41
CA TYR A 238 -23.74 -8.92 29.14
C TYR A 238 -24.18 -7.68 28.35
N ASP A 239 -24.59 -6.63 29.08
CA ASP A 239 -24.93 -5.33 28.51
C ASP A 239 -23.80 -4.79 27.61
N HIS A 240 -24.15 -4.35 26.41
CA HIS A 240 -23.19 -3.91 25.41
C HIS A 240 -22.27 -2.79 25.89
N LYS A 241 -22.74 -1.83 26.69
CA LYS A 241 -21.91 -0.70 27.15
C LYS A 241 -20.89 -1.16 28.18
N ILE A 242 -21.32 -2.02 29.10
CA ILE A 242 -20.42 -2.61 30.10
C ILE A 242 -19.39 -3.48 29.38
N THR A 243 -19.83 -4.33 28.45
CA THR A 243 -18.97 -5.16 27.61
C THR A 243 -17.93 -4.32 26.89
N ASN A 244 -18.30 -3.22 26.21
CA ASN A 244 -17.34 -2.37 25.50
C ASN A 244 -16.25 -1.81 26.42
N LEU A 245 -16.59 -1.45 27.67
CA LEU A 245 -15.62 -1.03 28.67
C LEU A 245 -14.68 -2.18 29.07
N CYS A 246 -15.20 -3.39 29.28
CA CYS A 246 -14.40 -4.58 29.57
C CYS A 246 -13.42 -4.89 28.43
N ARG A 247 -13.91 -4.89 27.18
CA ARG A 247 -13.09 -5.13 25.99
C ARG A 247 -11.97 -4.11 25.85
N LYS A 248 -12.29 -2.82 26.06
CA LYS A 248 -11.30 -1.74 26.08
C LYS A 248 -10.22 -1.95 27.15
N ASN A 249 -10.62 -2.23 28.39
CA ASN A 249 -9.67 -2.44 29.49
C ASN A 249 -8.76 -3.64 29.23
N LEU A 250 -9.31 -4.73 28.68
CA LEU A 250 -8.54 -5.90 28.26
C LEU A 250 -7.55 -5.54 27.15
N MET A 251 -8.00 -4.84 26.11
CA MET A 251 -7.15 -4.39 25.01
C MET A 251 -5.98 -3.52 25.49
N GLU A 252 -6.22 -2.59 26.43
CA GLU A 252 -5.15 -1.77 27.02
C GLU A 252 -4.09 -2.62 27.76
N GLN A 253 -4.49 -3.68 28.46
CA GLN A 253 -3.53 -4.57 29.10
C GLN A 253 -2.79 -5.46 28.11
N ILE A 254 -3.44 -5.85 27.01
CA ILE A 254 -2.79 -6.63 25.94
C ILE A 254 -1.73 -5.79 25.24
N VAL A 255 -2.01 -4.51 24.95
CA VAL A 255 -1.00 -3.59 24.40
C VAL A 255 0.22 -3.53 25.34
N LYS A 256 -0.01 -3.33 26.65
CA LYS A 256 1.07 -3.30 27.65
C LYS A 256 1.83 -4.61 27.72
N ALA A 257 1.13 -5.75 27.71
CA ALA A 257 1.75 -7.08 27.75
C ALA A 257 2.64 -7.31 26.51
N LYS A 258 2.14 -6.98 25.31
CA LYS A 258 2.90 -7.04 24.06
C LYS A 258 4.14 -6.15 24.12
N GLU A 259 4.02 -4.91 24.59
CA GLU A 259 5.15 -4.00 24.74
C GLU A 259 6.19 -4.57 25.72
N ILE A 260 5.79 -5.10 26.88
CA ILE A 260 6.68 -5.75 27.86
C ILE A 260 7.46 -6.91 27.23
N LEU A 261 6.76 -7.80 26.52
CA LEU A 261 7.37 -8.95 25.83
C LEU A 261 8.32 -8.53 24.70
N SER A 262 8.09 -7.36 24.09
CA SER A 262 8.94 -6.84 23.02
C SER A 262 10.28 -6.29 23.52
N TYR A 263 10.38 -5.83 24.77
CA TYR A 263 11.63 -5.34 25.34
C TYR A 263 12.53 -6.47 25.84
N ASP A 264 12.28 -6.98 27.05
CA ASP A 264 13.15 -8.00 27.62
C ASP A 264 12.47 -8.87 28.69
N SER A 265 11.28 -9.37 28.36
CA SER A 265 10.56 -10.28 29.25
C SER A 265 10.01 -11.45 28.46
N GLU A 266 10.10 -12.65 29.05
CA GLU A 266 9.53 -13.88 28.48
C GLU A 266 8.06 -14.06 28.86
N ILE A 267 7.59 -13.36 29.89
CA ILE A 267 6.24 -13.46 30.44
C ILE A 267 5.73 -12.07 30.81
N ALA A 268 4.49 -11.77 30.45
CA ALA A 268 3.75 -10.60 30.90
C ALA A 268 2.47 -11.03 31.65
N TYR A 269 2.14 -10.34 32.74
CA TYR A 269 0.94 -10.62 33.53
C TYR A 269 -0.21 -9.70 33.11
N ILE A 270 -1.40 -10.27 32.96
CA ILE A 270 -2.64 -9.55 32.66
C ILE A 270 -3.60 -9.78 33.83
N LYS A 271 -3.76 -8.73 34.66
CA LYS A 271 -4.63 -8.76 35.85
C LYS A 271 -5.66 -7.65 35.77
N LEU A 272 -6.94 -8.01 35.68
CA LEU A 272 -8.04 -7.07 35.54
C LEU A 272 -9.27 -7.53 36.31
N TYR A 273 -9.89 -6.63 37.04
CA TYR A 273 -11.27 -6.85 37.48
C TYR A 273 -12.24 -6.49 36.37
N ASN A 274 -13.40 -7.13 36.38
CA ASN A 274 -14.52 -6.90 35.48
C ASN A 274 -14.24 -7.33 34.03
N VAL A 275 -13.56 -8.47 33.82
CA VAL A 275 -13.39 -9.10 32.49
C VAL A 275 -13.60 -10.62 32.62
N PRO A 276 -14.78 -11.17 32.25
CA PRO A 276 -16.03 -10.47 31.90
C PRO A 276 -16.68 -9.79 33.14
N PRO A 277 -17.80 -9.06 32.99
CA PRO A 277 -18.37 -8.29 34.10
C PRO A 277 -18.55 -9.08 35.40
N GLY A 278 -18.11 -8.50 36.52
CA GLY A 278 -18.14 -9.12 37.85
C GLY A 278 -17.06 -10.17 38.12
N LYS A 279 -16.25 -10.58 37.12
CA LYS A 279 -15.18 -11.57 37.28
C LYS A 279 -13.79 -10.92 37.32
N PHE A 280 -12.84 -11.59 37.97
CA PHE A 280 -11.43 -11.21 37.96
C PHE A 280 -10.66 -12.08 36.97
N LEU A 281 -9.99 -11.44 36.03
CA LEU A 281 -9.05 -12.05 35.10
C LEU A 281 -7.65 -12.00 35.71
N ASP A 282 -7.02 -13.17 35.89
CA ASP A 282 -5.62 -13.32 36.29
C ASP A 282 -4.95 -14.33 35.36
N THR A 283 -4.28 -13.84 34.33
CA THR A 283 -3.61 -14.68 33.33
C THR A 283 -2.23 -14.15 32.98
N THR A 284 -1.49 -14.92 32.19
CA THR A 284 -0.19 -14.55 31.64
C THR A 284 -0.17 -14.72 30.14
N LEU A 285 0.67 -13.92 29.48
CA LEU A 285 1.03 -14.07 28.07
C LEU A 285 2.54 -14.31 27.99
N THR A 286 2.96 -15.37 27.31
CA THR A 286 4.40 -15.65 27.09
C THR A 286 4.88 -15.13 25.74
N LEU A 287 6.19 -14.94 25.59
CA LEU A 287 6.80 -14.57 24.29
C LEU A 287 6.56 -15.65 23.23
N GLU A 288 6.56 -16.92 23.62
CA GLU A 288 6.23 -18.04 22.72
C GLU A 288 4.77 -17.96 22.23
N GLU A 289 3.82 -17.67 23.12
CA GLU A 289 2.41 -17.49 22.77
C GLU A 289 2.22 -16.30 21.83
N LEU A 290 2.88 -15.16 22.11
CA LEU A 290 2.91 -14.00 21.23
C LEU A 290 3.40 -14.36 19.83
N ASN A 291 4.57 -14.98 19.74
CA ASN A 291 5.20 -15.36 18.47
C ASN A 291 4.34 -16.35 17.67
N LYS A 292 3.64 -17.26 18.37
CA LYS A 292 2.71 -18.19 17.74
C LYS A 292 1.51 -17.47 17.14
N CYS A 293 0.91 -16.51 17.84
CA CYS A 293 -0.26 -15.76 17.37
C CYS A 293 0.08 -14.94 16.11
N ILE A 294 1.23 -14.27 16.10
CA ILE A 294 1.62 -13.36 15.01
C ILE A 294 2.41 -14.04 13.88
N LYS A 295 2.59 -15.36 13.92
CA LYS A 295 3.46 -16.11 12.98
C LYS A 295 3.12 -15.86 11.51
N HIS A 296 1.84 -15.81 11.16
CA HIS A 296 1.41 -15.63 9.79
C HIS A 296 1.72 -14.22 9.27
N HIS A 297 1.56 -13.19 10.11
CA HIS A 297 1.99 -11.83 9.80
C HIS A 297 3.50 -11.76 9.59
N MET A 298 4.30 -12.43 10.44
CA MET A 298 5.76 -12.48 10.32
C MET A 298 6.21 -13.05 8.96
N ILE A 299 5.52 -14.06 8.43
CA ILE A 299 5.79 -14.59 7.07
C ILE A 299 5.51 -13.52 6.01
N SER A 300 4.42 -12.76 6.14
CA SER A 300 4.08 -11.67 5.21
C SER A 300 5.14 -10.56 5.24
N ILE A 301 5.58 -10.14 6.44
CA ILE A 301 6.66 -9.14 6.62
C ILE A 301 7.95 -9.62 5.94
N LYS A 302 8.33 -10.89 6.13
CA LYS A 302 9.50 -11.48 5.47
C LYS A 302 9.41 -11.36 3.95
N ASN A 303 8.27 -11.74 3.38
CA ASN A 303 8.04 -11.67 1.94
C ASN A 303 8.11 -10.22 1.43
N MET A 304 7.59 -9.23 2.20
CA MET A 304 7.68 -7.81 1.84
C MET A 304 9.13 -7.30 1.85
N ILE A 305 9.97 -7.72 2.80
CA ILE A 305 11.40 -7.37 2.83
C ILE A 305 12.11 -7.99 1.62
N GLU A 306 11.92 -9.28 1.36
CA GLU A 306 12.51 -9.94 0.19
C GLU A 306 12.09 -9.22 -1.09
N HIS A 307 10.79 -8.91 -1.21
CA HIS A 307 10.22 -8.22 -2.35
C HIS A 307 10.82 -6.82 -2.55
N VAL A 308 10.90 -5.98 -1.50
CA VAL A 308 11.44 -4.61 -1.64
C VAL A 308 12.92 -4.60 -2.03
N ILE A 309 13.67 -5.64 -1.65
CA ILE A 309 15.07 -5.77 -2.07
C ILE A 309 15.15 -6.06 -3.56
N VAL A 310 14.36 -7.01 -4.08
CA VAL A 310 14.31 -7.24 -5.54
C VAL A 310 13.83 -5.97 -6.26
N LEU A 311 12.80 -5.29 -5.73
CA LEU A 311 12.33 -3.96 -6.14
C LEU A 311 13.44 -2.95 -6.33
N SER A 312 14.35 -2.86 -5.38
CA SER A 312 15.39 -1.84 -5.42
C SER A 312 16.46 -2.09 -6.47
N GLY A 313 16.57 -3.33 -6.99
CA GLY A 313 17.71 -3.76 -7.81
C GLY A 313 19.05 -3.77 -7.06
N ILE A 314 19.05 -3.56 -5.74
CA ILE A 314 20.27 -3.53 -4.92
C ILE A 314 20.53 -4.93 -4.36
N PRO A 315 21.73 -5.52 -4.58
CA PRO A 315 22.11 -6.77 -3.93
C PRO A 315 22.08 -6.63 -2.40
N ILE A 316 21.62 -7.66 -1.68
CA ILE A 316 21.55 -7.67 -0.20
C ILE A 316 22.87 -7.25 0.45
N LYS A 317 23.99 -7.71 -0.09
CA LYS A 317 25.34 -7.36 0.38
C LYS A 317 25.62 -5.85 0.35
N ASP A 318 24.99 -5.13 -0.57
CA ASP A 318 25.19 -3.70 -0.82
C ASP A 318 24.15 -2.84 -0.09
N ILE A 319 23.24 -3.44 0.69
CA ILE A 319 22.48 -2.73 1.72
C ILE A 319 23.42 -2.48 2.90
N HIS A 320 23.67 -1.21 3.20
CA HIS A 320 24.70 -0.82 4.17
C HIS A 320 24.13 -0.70 5.59
N LYS A 321 22.90 -0.21 5.71
CA LYS A 321 22.29 0.11 7.00
C LYS A 321 20.77 -0.03 6.98
N ILE A 322 20.23 -0.30 8.15
CA ILE A 322 18.80 -0.39 8.42
C ILE A 322 18.41 0.73 9.40
N ILE A 323 17.40 1.52 9.03
CA ILE A 323 16.75 2.48 9.91
C ILE A 323 15.39 1.91 10.25
N LYS A 324 15.19 1.53 11.51
CA LYS A 324 13.88 1.14 12.01
C LYS A 324 13.15 2.39 12.52
N THR A 325 11.86 2.50 12.28
CA THR A 325 10.95 3.52 12.81
C THR A 325 9.59 2.89 13.13
N GLY A 326 8.76 3.56 13.93
CA GLY A 326 7.49 3.04 14.38
C GLY A 326 7.61 2.09 15.58
N GLY A 327 6.60 2.11 16.45
CA GLY A 327 6.64 1.40 17.74
C GLY A 327 6.68 -0.13 17.62
N SER A 328 6.12 -0.69 16.55
CA SER A 328 6.06 -2.15 16.34
C SER A 328 7.40 -2.72 15.85
N SER A 329 8.32 -1.87 15.39
CA SER A 329 9.71 -2.25 15.08
C SER A 329 10.53 -2.72 16.28
N LYS A 330 10.01 -2.56 17.51
CA LYS A 330 10.62 -3.08 18.76
C LYS A 330 10.36 -4.56 19.01
N ILE A 331 9.48 -5.21 18.25
CA ILE A 331 9.13 -6.62 18.46
C ILE A 331 10.33 -7.50 18.12
N LYS A 332 10.81 -8.33 19.07
CA LYS A 332 12.02 -9.17 18.91
C LYS A 332 12.05 -10.01 17.63
N THR A 333 10.91 -10.58 17.25
CA THR A 333 10.81 -11.44 16.05
C THR A 333 11.01 -10.67 14.74
N VAL A 334 10.76 -9.35 14.73
CA VAL A 334 11.06 -8.49 13.58
C VAL A 334 12.57 -8.44 13.32
N ASP A 335 13.38 -8.31 14.38
CA ASP A 335 14.85 -8.30 14.24
C ASP A 335 15.38 -9.61 13.68
N SER A 336 14.84 -10.74 14.13
CA SER A 336 15.18 -12.06 13.60
C SER A 336 14.86 -12.17 12.10
N ILE A 337 13.68 -11.71 11.66
CA ILE A 337 13.29 -11.76 10.25
C ILE A 337 14.17 -10.86 9.38
N ILE A 338 14.43 -9.63 9.84
CA ILE A 338 15.30 -8.70 9.13
C ILE A 338 16.69 -9.32 8.96
N LYS A 339 17.23 -9.93 10.02
CA LYS A 339 18.52 -10.62 10.00
C LYS A 339 18.52 -11.87 9.11
N ASP A 340 17.44 -12.64 9.11
CA ASP A 340 17.30 -13.83 8.26
C ASP A 340 17.32 -13.48 6.77
N VAL A 341 16.74 -12.34 6.40
CA VAL A 341 16.68 -11.89 5.00
C VAL A 341 17.94 -11.13 4.59
N LEU A 342 18.42 -10.20 5.42
CA LEU A 342 19.48 -9.25 5.05
C LEU A 342 20.86 -9.62 5.59
N GLY A 343 20.94 -10.58 6.50
CA GLY A 343 22.13 -10.85 7.31
C GLY A 343 22.34 -9.81 8.42
N GLU A 344 23.49 -9.89 9.07
CA GLU A 344 23.92 -8.88 10.06
C GLU A 344 24.18 -7.55 9.36
N LYS A 345 23.40 -6.53 9.70
CA LYS A 345 23.53 -5.16 9.18
C LYS A 345 23.54 -4.18 10.35
N GLU A 346 24.20 -3.05 10.16
CA GLU A 346 24.19 -1.99 11.16
C GLU A 346 22.76 -1.40 11.27
N THR A 347 22.21 -1.37 12.48
CA THR A 347 20.92 -0.75 12.79
C THR A 347 21.12 0.63 13.42
N TYR A 348 20.31 1.61 13.02
CA TYR A 348 20.28 2.91 13.70
C TYR A 348 19.38 2.85 14.94
N GLU A 349 19.99 2.99 16.12
CA GLU A 349 19.30 2.87 17.43
C GLU A 349 19.55 4.08 18.36
N HIS A 350 20.11 5.19 17.84
CA HIS A 350 20.45 6.36 18.65
C HIS A 350 19.24 7.25 19.01
N MET A 351 18.05 6.93 18.50
CA MET A 351 16.83 7.69 18.70
C MET A 351 15.67 6.72 18.91
N ASP A 352 14.69 7.08 19.75
CA ASP A 352 13.49 6.26 19.89
C ASP A 352 12.73 6.24 18.55
N TYR A 353 12.34 5.03 18.14
CA TYR A 353 11.65 4.74 16.88
C TYR A 353 10.43 5.63 16.61
N LYS A 354 9.76 6.16 17.66
CA LYS A 354 8.60 7.05 17.53
C LYS A 354 8.96 8.50 17.19
N GLU A 355 10.23 8.89 17.31
CA GLU A 355 10.68 10.27 17.11
C GLU A 355 11.44 10.45 15.79
N VAL A 356 11.87 9.36 15.15
CA VAL A 356 12.77 9.39 13.99
C VAL A 356 12.19 10.22 12.84
N VAL A 357 10.92 9.99 12.50
CA VAL A 357 10.25 10.66 11.37
C VAL A 357 9.98 12.14 11.67
N SER A 358 9.42 12.48 12.84
CA SER A 358 9.11 13.87 13.20
C SER A 358 10.39 14.71 13.37
N ASN A 359 11.47 14.14 13.91
CA ASN A 359 12.77 14.80 13.95
C ASN A 359 13.32 15.05 12.55
N GLY A 360 13.25 14.07 11.65
CA GLY A 360 13.62 14.23 10.24
C GLY A 360 12.86 15.35 9.53
N ALA A 361 11.55 15.44 9.77
CA ALA A 361 10.72 16.50 9.24
C ALA A 361 11.11 17.87 9.81
N ALA A 362 11.43 17.96 11.11
CA ALA A 362 11.84 19.21 11.76
C ALA A 362 13.19 19.70 11.25
N ILE A 363 14.12 18.77 11.00
CA ILE A 363 15.41 19.02 10.35
C ILE A 363 15.20 19.61 8.96
N TYR A 364 14.34 18.98 8.16
CA TYR A 364 14.03 19.46 6.81
C TYR A 364 13.36 20.84 6.84
N ALA A 365 12.46 21.08 7.79
CA ALA A 365 11.84 22.38 8.00
C ALA A 365 12.88 23.45 8.38
N ALA A 366 13.84 23.12 9.26
CA ALA A 366 14.93 24.01 9.64
C ALA A 366 15.85 24.34 8.46
N TYR A 367 16.11 23.37 7.59
CA TYR A 367 16.83 23.57 6.34
C TYR A 367 16.09 24.54 5.41
N LYS A 368 14.78 24.34 5.19
CA LYS A 368 13.98 25.18 4.30
C LYS A 368 13.81 26.61 4.80
N THR A 369 13.76 26.81 6.11
CA THR A 369 13.69 28.14 6.76
C THR A 369 15.05 28.80 6.95
N LYS A 370 16.15 28.12 6.61
CA LYS A 370 17.54 28.58 6.82
C LYS A 370 17.94 28.71 8.30
N ASN A 371 17.21 28.06 9.21
CA ASN A 371 17.56 27.91 10.62
C ASN A 371 18.57 26.78 10.87
N LEU A 372 18.75 25.88 9.89
CA LEU A 372 19.87 24.95 9.80
C LEU A 372 20.86 25.45 8.74
N LEU A 373 22.06 25.82 9.16
CA LEU A 373 23.15 26.23 8.27
C LEU A 373 23.81 25.01 7.63
N LEU A 374 23.18 24.47 6.59
CA LEU A 374 23.74 23.40 5.76
C LEU A 374 24.21 23.99 4.43
N ASN A 375 25.52 23.96 4.19
CA ASN A 375 26.13 24.43 2.92
C ASN A 375 25.95 23.44 1.75
N LYS A 376 24.92 22.59 1.80
CA LYS A 376 24.58 21.60 0.76
C LYS A 376 23.10 21.69 0.43
N GLN A 377 22.78 21.55 -0.85
CA GLN A 377 21.40 21.43 -1.31
C GLN A 377 20.85 20.02 -0.98
N ILE A 378 19.61 19.93 -0.52
CA ILE A 378 18.93 18.63 -0.35
C ILE A 378 18.01 18.40 -1.55
N SER A 379 18.26 17.32 -2.28
CA SER A 379 17.45 16.87 -3.42
C SER A 379 16.83 15.52 -3.11
N ILE A 380 15.53 15.37 -3.37
CA ILE A 380 14.78 14.14 -3.13
C ILE A 380 14.25 13.68 -4.49
N PHE A 381 14.59 12.45 -4.86
CA PHE A 381 14.17 11.83 -6.10
C PHE A 381 13.32 10.60 -5.80
N THR A 382 12.05 10.66 -6.17
CA THR A 382 11.13 9.53 -6.14
C THR A 382 11.18 8.84 -7.49
N HIS A 383 11.94 7.76 -7.61
CA HIS A 383 11.86 6.87 -8.76
C HIS A 383 10.89 5.75 -8.37
N CYS A 384 9.59 6.03 -8.34
CA CYS A 384 8.61 4.96 -8.26
C CYS A 384 8.73 4.16 -9.57
N MET A 385 9.31 2.96 -9.50
CA MET A 385 9.61 2.16 -10.69
C MET A 385 8.32 1.77 -11.41
N GLU A 386 8.26 2.03 -12.72
CA GLU A 386 7.16 1.62 -13.59
C GLU A 386 7.02 0.09 -13.58
N LYS A 387 5.79 -0.38 -13.35
CA LYS A 387 5.36 -1.78 -13.48
C LYS A 387 5.23 -2.15 -14.95
N SER A 388 5.22 -3.42 -15.31
CA SER A 388 5.03 -3.88 -16.68
C SER A 388 3.82 -4.80 -16.78
N LEU A 389 2.90 -4.51 -17.68
CA LEU A 389 1.80 -5.42 -18.05
C LEU A 389 2.02 -5.91 -19.47
N TYR A 390 2.07 -7.22 -19.64
CA TYR A 390 2.14 -7.86 -20.95
C TYR A 390 0.72 -8.17 -21.42
N PHE A 391 0.28 -7.54 -22.50
CA PHE A 391 -1.05 -7.72 -23.08
C PHE A 391 -0.91 -8.32 -24.49
N ILE A 392 -1.21 -9.60 -24.62
CA ILE A 392 -0.98 -10.39 -25.84
C ILE A 392 -2.31 -10.71 -26.51
N TRP A 393 -2.47 -10.27 -27.76
CA TRP A 393 -3.59 -10.62 -28.62
C TRP A 393 -3.25 -11.83 -29.49
N MET A 394 -4.15 -12.79 -29.56
CA MET A 394 -4.10 -13.90 -30.51
C MET A 394 -5.33 -13.80 -31.40
N ILE A 395 -5.12 -13.44 -32.67
CA ILE A 395 -6.18 -13.10 -33.61
C ILE A 395 -6.23 -14.12 -34.74
N ASP A 396 -7.35 -14.83 -34.83
CA ASP A 396 -7.67 -15.68 -35.96
C ASP A 396 -7.86 -14.82 -37.23
N CYS A 397 -7.15 -15.18 -38.29
CA CYS A 397 -7.24 -14.58 -39.61
C CYS A 397 -7.54 -15.65 -40.67
N SER A 398 -8.14 -16.78 -40.27
CA SER A 398 -8.58 -17.83 -41.19
C SER A 398 -9.63 -17.32 -42.18
N GLY A 399 -9.89 -18.08 -43.25
CA GLY A 399 -10.88 -17.68 -44.26
C GLY A 399 -12.29 -17.48 -43.72
N SER A 400 -12.68 -18.18 -42.64
CA SER A 400 -13.99 -18.04 -42.00
C SER A 400 -14.20 -16.68 -41.34
N MET A 401 -13.12 -16.01 -40.91
CA MET A 401 -13.17 -14.67 -40.33
C MET A 401 -13.61 -13.58 -41.32
N ASN A 402 -13.68 -13.89 -42.62
CA ASN A 402 -14.28 -13.00 -43.63
C ASN A 402 -15.81 -13.05 -43.63
N ILE A 403 -16.42 -14.08 -43.05
CA ILE A 403 -17.88 -14.20 -42.97
C ILE A 403 -18.39 -13.02 -42.13
N ASP A 404 -19.39 -12.32 -42.68
CA ASP A 404 -20.01 -11.13 -42.05
C ASP A 404 -19.04 -10.00 -41.68
N ASN A 405 -17.85 -9.95 -42.32
CA ASN A 405 -16.77 -9.01 -42.01
C ASN A 405 -16.30 -9.05 -40.55
N ARG A 406 -16.36 -10.23 -39.90
CA ARG A 406 -15.97 -10.39 -38.48
C ARG A 406 -14.60 -9.79 -38.18
N LEU A 407 -13.60 -10.03 -39.04
CA LEU A 407 -12.25 -9.52 -38.84
C LEU A 407 -12.18 -7.99 -38.80
N ASP A 408 -13.03 -7.29 -39.55
CA ASP A 408 -13.07 -5.81 -39.52
C ASP A 408 -13.61 -5.31 -38.17
N TYR A 409 -14.65 -5.93 -37.64
CA TYR A 409 -15.14 -5.64 -36.29
C TYR A 409 -14.09 -5.95 -35.20
N VAL A 410 -13.28 -6.99 -35.39
CA VAL A 410 -12.17 -7.31 -34.49
C VAL A 410 -11.12 -6.19 -34.52
N LYS A 411 -10.72 -5.71 -35.70
CA LYS A 411 -9.78 -4.58 -35.84
C LYS A 411 -10.33 -3.32 -35.16
N GLU A 412 -11.61 -3.00 -35.35
CA GLU A 412 -12.25 -1.85 -34.70
C GLU A 412 -12.31 -2.01 -33.18
N GLY A 413 -12.64 -3.21 -32.68
CA GLY A 413 -12.63 -3.53 -31.25
C GLY A 413 -11.24 -3.36 -30.63
N MET A 414 -10.19 -3.84 -31.29
CA MET A 414 -8.81 -3.66 -30.85
C MET A 414 -8.43 -2.17 -30.77
N LYS A 415 -8.78 -1.36 -31.77
CA LYS A 415 -8.54 0.09 -31.75
C LYS A 415 -9.22 0.76 -30.56
N CYS A 416 -10.47 0.39 -30.28
CA CYS A 416 -11.22 0.91 -29.14
C CYS A 416 -10.55 0.54 -27.83
N VAL A 417 -10.16 -0.73 -27.65
CA VAL A 417 -9.47 -1.21 -26.44
C VAL A 417 -8.15 -0.48 -26.21
N ILE A 418 -7.32 -0.33 -27.25
CA ILE A 418 -6.03 0.36 -27.11
C ILE A 418 -6.26 1.81 -26.69
N SER A 419 -7.16 2.53 -27.38
CA SER A 419 -7.51 3.90 -27.02
C SER A 419 -8.11 4.02 -25.62
N GLU A 420 -8.84 3.02 -25.15
CA GLU A 420 -9.50 3.03 -23.84
C GLU A 420 -8.54 2.65 -22.71
N ILE A 421 -7.65 1.68 -22.93
CA ILE A 421 -6.59 1.35 -21.99
C ILE A 421 -5.60 2.52 -21.87
N GLU A 422 -5.25 3.17 -22.98
CA GLU A 422 -4.37 4.36 -22.95
C GLU A 422 -5.08 5.61 -22.40
N GLY A 423 -6.41 5.74 -22.57
CA GLY A 423 -7.17 6.96 -22.24
C GLY A 423 -7.98 6.93 -20.93
N LYS A 424 -8.51 5.78 -20.51
CA LYS A 424 -9.40 5.64 -19.34
C LYS A 424 -8.79 4.81 -18.21
N CYS A 425 -7.94 3.84 -18.51
CA CYS A 425 -7.22 3.14 -17.45
C CYS A 425 -6.08 4.03 -16.96
N ARG A 426 -6.31 4.75 -15.85
CA ARG A 426 -5.23 5.33 -15.03
C ARG A 426 -4.39 4.19 -14.45
N LEU A 427 -3.59 3.58 -15.30
CA LEU A 427 -2.55 2.64 -14.93
C LEU A 427 -1.32 3.45 -14.57
N ASP A 428 -1.46 4.30 -13.54
CA ASP A 428 -0.40 5.17 -13.08
C ASP A 428 0.82 4.31 -12.70
N ASN A 429 1.95 4.57 -13.37
CA ASN A 429 3.19 3.80 -13.23
C ASN A 429 3.12 2.33 -13.72
N ILE A 430 2.33 2.01 -14.76
CA ILE A 430 2.43 0.72 -15.48
C ILE A 430 2.71 0.96 -16.97
N THR A 431 3.79 0.38 -17.45
CA THR A 431 4.18 0.25 -18.84
C THR A 431 3.45 -0.92 -19.50
N LEU A 432 2.63 -0.61 -20.50
CA LEU A 432 1.93 -1.61 -21.31
C LEU A 432 2.86 -2.13 -22.40
N ASN A 433 3.04 -3.45 -22.43
CA ASN A 433 3.80 -4.16 -23.45
C ASN A 433 2.81 -4.98 -24.28
N PHE A 434 2.33 -4.40 -25.38
CA PHE A 434 1.45 -5.10 -26.29
C PHE A 434 2.22 -6.11 -27.14
N GLY A 435 1.59 -7.23 -27.45
CA GLY A 435 2.01 -8.15 -28.50
C GLY A 435 0.79 -8.61 -29.29
N VAL A 436 0.96 -8.84 -30.59
CA VAL A 436 -0.13 -9.28 -31.47
C VAL A 436 0.34 -10.44 -32.33
N ILE A 437 -0.27 -11.60 -32.15
CA ILE A 437 -0.12 -12.75 -33.04
C ILE A 437 -1.35 -12.79 -33.94
N LYS A 438 -1.10 -12.88 -35.25
CA LYS A 438 -2.13 -13.30 -36.21
C LYS A 438 -1.87 -14.73 -36.62
N PHE A 439 -2.93 -15.52 -36.80
CA PHE A 439 -2.77 -16.90 -37.23
C PHE A 439 -3.82 -17.28 -38.29
N SER A 440 -3.36 -18.02 -39.28
CA SER A 440 -4.16 -18.64 -40.33
C SER A 440 -3.53 -20.00 -40.67
N ASP A 441 -3.07 -20.22 -41.90
CA ASP A 441 -2.23 -21.39 -42.25
C ASP A 441 -0.96 -21.43 -41.41
N THR A 442 -0.44 -20.26 -41.04
CA THR A 442 0.71 -20.09 -40.16
C THR A 442 0.40 -19.06 -39.08
N ALA A 443 1.07 -19.18 -37.93
CA ALA A 443 1.06 -18.16 -36.88
C ALA A 443 2.30 -17.27 -37.02
N VAL A 444 2.12 -15.96 -36.91
CA VAL A 444 3.21 -14.97 -36.95
C VAL A 444 2.97 -13.84 -35.96
N TRP A 445 4.04 -13.31 -35.37
CA TRP A 445 3.98 -12.04 -34.65
C TRP A 445 3.75 -10.93 -35.67
N ASN A 446 2.60 -10.27 -35.55
CA ASN A 446 2.28 -9.06 -36.29
C ASN A 446 2.82 -7.81 -35.56
N VAL A 447 2.99 -7.91 -34.24
CA VAL A 447 3.67 -6.93 -33.37
C VAL A 447 4.41 -7.73 -32.31
N GLU A 448 5.73 -7.60 -32.24
CA GLU A 448 6.50 -8.26 -31.17
C GLU A 448 6.19 -7.60 -29.82
N ILE A 449 6.34 -8.37 -28.73
CA ILE A 449 6.04 -7.88 -27.39
C ILE A 449 6.90 -6.64 -27.06
N GLY A 450 6.26 -5.52 -26.74
CA GLY A 450 6.91 -4.27 -26.36
C GLY A 450 7.19 -3.32 -27.53
N GLU A 451 6.87 -3.71 -28.76
CA GLU A 451 6.86 -2.79 -29.89
C GLU A 451 5.63 -1.85 -29.85
N LYS A 452 5.75 -0.68 -30.47
CA LYS A 452 4.63 0.26 -30.59
C LYS A 452 3.63 -0.26 -31.61
N ILE A 453 2.37 -0.36 -31.20
CA ILE A 453 1.28 -0.55 -32.14
C ILE A 453 1.14 0.70 -33.01
N ASN A 454 1.07 0.50 -34.32
CA ASN A 454 0.79 1.53 -35.31
C ASN A 454 -0.38 1.08 -36.20
N ASP A 455 -0.96 1.99 -36.99
CA ASP A 455 -2.13 1.66 -37.80
C ASP A 455 -1.88 0.58 -38.88
N SER A 456 -0.62 0.33 -39.26
CA SER A 456 -0.30 -0.71 -40.25
C SER A 456 -0.59 -2.13 -39.76
N ILE A 457 -0.69 -2.37 -38.44
CA ILE A 457 -1.01 -3.71 -37.91
C ILE A 457 -2.36 -4.21 -38.45
N TYR A 458 -3.30 -3.30 -38.70
CA TYR A 458 -4.66 -3.63 -39.13
C TYR A 458 -4.76 -3.89 -40.63
N GLU A 459 -3.84 -3.31 -41.41
CA GLU A 459 -3.74 -3.52 -42.87
C GLU A 459 -3.18 -4.91 -43.19
N ASP A 460 -2.28 -5.41 -42.32
CA ASP A 460 -1.61 -6.70 -42.48
C ASP A 460 -2.43 -7.91 -41.99
N MET A 461 -3.60 -7.69 -41.39
CA MET A 461 -4.54 -8.74 -40.98
C MET A 461 -5.58 -8.98 -42.07
N ASN A 462 -5.34 -9.98 -42.91
CA ASN A 462 -6.23 -10.34 -44.01
C ASN A 462 -6.74 -11.78 -43.83
N PRO A 463 -8.04 -12.04 -44.08
CA PRO A 463 -8.59 -13.36 -43.88
C PRO A 463 -8.14 -14.31 -44.99
N GLY A 464 -7.73 -15.52 -44.63
CA GLY A 464 -7.32 -16.57 -45.56
C GLY A 464 -6.82 -17.81 -44.84
N GLY A 465 -6.73 -18.95 -45.54
CA GLY A 465 -6.18 -20.18 -44.95
C GLY A 465 -7.05 -20.84 -43.87
N ILE A 466 -6.43 -21.74 -43.11
CA ILE A 466 -7.04 -22.55 -42.03
C ILE A 466 -6.71 -21.98 -40.63
N THR A 467 -7.03 -22.69 -39.54
CA THR A 467 -6.93 -22.19 -38.15
C THR A 467 -5.79 -22.88 -37.38
N SER A 468 -4.54 -22.47 -37.62
CA SER A 468 -3.33 -23.00 -36.92
C SER A 468 -3.18 -22.45 -35.49
N LEU A 469 -4.16 -22.72 -34.63
CA LEU A 469 -4.24 -22.19 -33.27
C LEU A 469 -3.15 -22.77 -32.34
N GLY A 470 -2.83 -24.05 -32.43
CA GLY A 470 -1.77 -24.68 -31.63
C GLY A 470 -0.42 -24.02 -31.87
N SER A 471 -0.11 -23.70 -33.13
CA SER A 471 1.11 -22.98 -33.52
C SER A 471 1.18 -21.58 -32.90
N ALA A 472 0.04 -20.87 -32.84
CA ALA A 472 -0.05 -19.57 -32.19
C ALA A 472 0.18 -19.67 -30.67
N ILE A 473 -0.38 -20.69 -30.02
CA ILE A 473 -0.18 -20.95 -28.58
C ILE A 473 1.30 -21.24 -28.28
N ASP A 474 1.96 -22.05 -29.11
CA ASP A 474 3.39 -22.36 -28.94
C ASP A 474 4.27 -21.10 -29.07
N MET A 475 3.94 -20.20 -29.99
CA MET A 475 4.63 -18.91 -30.12
C MET A 475 4.48 -18.05 -28.87
N VAL A 476 3.26 -17.94 -28.32
CA VAL A 476 3.05 -17.24 -27.05
C VAL A 476 3.85 -17.90 -25.93
N SER A 477 3.76 -19.22 -25.78
CA SER A 477 4.47 -19.94 -24.72
C SER A 477 6.00 -19.76 -24.80
N SER A 478 6.55 -19.78 -26.01
CA SER A 478 7.98 -19.52 -26.25
C SER A 478 8.38 -18.11 -25.84
N GLU A 479 7.58 -17.10 -26.17
CA GLU A 479 7.87 -15.71 -25.83
C GLU A 479 7.72 -15.43 -24.34
N LEU A 480 6.69 -15.99 -23.70
CA LEU A 480 6.49 -15.88 -22.26
C LEU A 480 7.67 -16.44 -21.45
N ASN A 481 8.40 -17.44 -21.97
CA ASN A 481 9.62 -17.95 -21.33
C ASN A 481 10.80 -16.96 -21.36
N LYS A 482 10.79 -16.01 -22.30
CA LYS A 482 11.82 -14.97 -22.40
C LYS A 482 11.50 -13.79 -21.48
N ILE A 483 10.24 -13.63 -21.08
CA ILE A 483 9.83 -12.58 -20.17
C ILE A 483 10.41 -12.87 -18.78
N ASN A 484 11.24 -11.95 -18.30
CA ASN A 484 11.68 -11.96 -16.91
C ASN A 484 10.51 -11.52 -16.02
N ILE A 485 9.76 -12.48 -15.48
CA ILE A 485 8.74 -12.22 -14.47
C ILE A 485 9.44 -11.84 -13.17
N ASP A 486 9.65 -10.56 -12.99
CA ASP A 486 9.89 -9.98 -11.69
C ASP A 486 8.56 -9.45 -11.11
N TYR A 487 8.64 -8.88 -9.93
CA TYR A 487 7.49 -8.40 -9.19
C TYR A 487 6.87 -7.10 -9.75
N ARG A 488 7.53 -6.42 -10.69
CA ARG A 488 6.98 -5.32 -11.50
C ARG A 488 6.09 -5.87 -12.59
N THR A 489 6.26 -7.14 -12.95
CA THR A 489 5.49 -7.76 -14.00
C THR A 489 4.14 -8.19 -13.46
N LEU A 490 3.11 -7.44 -13.83
CA LEU A 490 1.73 -7.86 -13.64
C LEU A 490 1.47 -9.17 -14.39
N THR A 491 0.52 -9.96 -13.89
CA THR A 491 0.10 -11.19 -14.54
C THR A 491 -0.19 -10.94 -16.02
N PRO A 492 0.50 -11.59 -16.96
CA PRO A 492 0.25 -11.38 -18.37
C PRO A 492 -1.21 -11.66 -18.71
N VAL A 493 -1.78 -10.83 -19.58
CA VAL A 493 -3.12 -10.99 -20.14
C VAL A 493 -2.96 -11.55 -21.55
N ILE A 494 -3.55 -12.72 -21.80
CA ILE A 494 -3.56 -13.38 -23.11
C ILE A 494 -5.01 -13.45 -23.58
N PHE A 495 -5.28 -12.82 -24.70
CA PHE A 495 -6.62 -12.63 -25.23
C PHE A 495 -6.75 -13.29 -26.60
N LEU A 496 -7.58 -14.34 -26.69
CA LEU A 496 -7.81 -15.10 -27.91
C LEU A 496 -9.13 -14.71 -28.58
N ILE A 497 -9.10 -14.44 -29.88
CA ILE A 497 -10.29 -14.22 -30.70
C ILE A 497 -10.26 -15.20 -31.86
N THR A 498 -11.29 -16.03 -31.99
CA THR A 498 -11.39 -17.06 -33.04
C THR A 498 -12.83 -17.37 -33.41
N ASP A 499 -13.06 -17.81 -34.64
CA ASP A 499 -14.36 -18.30 -35.13
C ASP A 499 -14.33 -19.78 -35.55
N GLY A 500 -13.18 -20.45 -35.37
CA GLY A 500 -12.91 -21.75 -35.96
C GLY A 500 -12.37 -22.79 -34.97
N MET A 501 -12.45 -24.05 -35.38
CA MET A 501 -11.83 -25.16 -34.67
C MET A 501 -10.33 -25.24 -35.02
N PRO A 502 -9.47 -25.60 -34.06
CA PRO A 502 -8.06 -25.79 -34.35
C PRO A 502 -7.85 -26.86 -35.43
N THR A 503 -6.95 -26.60 -36.39
CA THR A 503 -6.58 -27.55 -37.45
C THR A 503 -5.22 -28.22 -37.23
N ASP A 504 -4.57 -27.94 -36.10
CA ASP A 504 -3.24 -28.44 -35.73
C ASP A 504 -3.23 -29.02 -34.30
N ASN A 505 -2.03 -29.29 -33.74
CA ASN A 505 -1.87 -29.91 -32.42
C ASN A 505 -2.14 -28.93 -31.26
N TYR A 506 -3.40 -28.51 -31.15
CA TYR A 506 -3.89 -27.59 -30.13
C TYR A 506 -3.68 -28.11 -28.71
N GLU A 507 -4.11 -29.34 -28.42
CA GLU A 507 -4.07 -29.86 -27.05
C GLU A 507 -2.64 -29.91 -26.51
N GLY A 508 -1.69 -30.40 -27.31
CA GLY A 508 -0.29 -30.41 -26.90
C GLY A 508 0.30 -29.01 -26.69
N ALA A 509 -0.16 -28.01 -27.45
CA ALA A 509 0.27 -26.62 -27.28
C ALA A 509 -0.28 -26.00 -25.99
N VAL A 510 -1.56 -26.26 -25.67
CA VAL A 510 -2.17 -25.86 -24.39
C VAL A 510 -1.42 -26.50 -23.22
N GLU A 511 -1.13 -27.80 -23.28
CA GLU A 511 -0.35 -28.47 -22.23
C GLU A 511 1.02 -27.82 -22.01
N ARG A 512 1.73 -27.46 -23.09
CA ARG A 512 3.01 -26.74 -22.99
C ARG A 512 2.85 -25.35 -22.38
N LEU A 513 1.78 -24.62 -22.72
CA LEU A 513 1.46 -23.32 -22.12
C LEU A 513 1.15 -23.45 -20.61
N LEU A 514 0.48 -24.51 -20.19
CA LEU A 514 0.12 -24.74 -18.78
C LEU A 514 1.25 -25.32 -17.94
N VAL A 515 2.25 -25.95 -18.57
CA VAL A 515 3.52 -26.32 -17.91
C VAL A 515 4.44 -25.11 -17.75
N ASN A 516 4.38 -24.15 -18.67
CA ASN A 516 5.09 -22.88 -18.54
C ASN A 516 4.58 -22.11 -17.30
N SER A 517 5.49 -21.73 -16.39
CA SER A 517 5.13 -21.07 -15.13
C SER A 517 4.43 -19.72 -15.34
N VAL A 518 4.81 -18.98 -16.39
CA VAL A 518 4.20 -17.71 -16.78
C VAL A 518 2.87 -17.96 -17.48
N GLY A 519 2.84 -18.89 -18.44
CA GLY A 519 1.64 -19.27 -19.19
C GLY A 519 0.53 -19.82 -18.29
N LYS A 520 0.86 -20.67 -17.33
CA LYS A 520 -0.06 -21.19 -16.32
C LYS A 520 -0.73 -20.08 -15.52
N ASN A 521 0.08 -19.14 -15.01
CA ASN A 521 -0.40 -18.09 -14.12
C ASN A 521 -0.99 -16.88 -14.84
N SER A 522 -0.88 -16.79 -16.17
CA SER A 522 -1.47 -15.73 -16.98
C SER A 522 -3.00 -15.69 -16.91
N TYR A 523 -3.56 -14.48 -16.99
CA TYR A 523 -4.98 -14.29 -17.21
C TYR A 523 -5.27 -14.59 -18.69
N LYS A 524 -6.07 -15.63 -18.93
CA LYS A 524 -6.45 -16.07 -20.27
C LYS A 524 -7.94 -15.87 -20.45
N ASP A 525 -8.34 -15.33 -21.60
CA ASP A 525 -9.73 -15.13 -21.96
C ASP A 525 -9.94 -15.30 -23.46
N VAL A 526 -11.17 -15.66 -23.85
CA VAL A 526 -11.50 -16.07 -25.21
C VAL A 526 -12.81 -15.45 -25.67
N ILE A 527 -12.79 -14.85 -26.86
CA ILE A 527 -13.99 -14.49 -27.62
C ILE A 527 -14.14 -15.45 -28.79
N VAL A 528 -15.26 -16.15 -28.80
CA VAL A 528 -15.69 -17.04 -29.87
C VAL A 528 -16.67 -16.29 -30.76
N LEU A 529 -16.40 -16.21 -32.05
CA LEU A 529 -17.29 -15.59 -33.02
C LEU A 529 -18.07 -16.68 -33.76
N GLY A 530 -19.40 -16.66 -33.69
CA GLY A 530 -20.26 -17.71 -34.27
C GLY A 530 -20.47 -18.92 -33.34
N GLY A 531 -21.07 -19.98 -33.89
CA GLY A 531 -21.58 -21.13 -33.11
C GLY A 531 -20.81 -22.44 -33.29
N ASP A 532 -19.78 -22.46 -34.13
CA ASP A 532 -19.15 -23.70 -34.62
C ASP A 532 -17.93 -24.15 -33.79
N VAL A 533 -17.58 -23.41 -32.74
CA VAL A 533 -16.41 -23.69 -31.90
C VAL A 533 -16.78 -24.59 -30.71
N CYS A 534 -15.92 -25.55 -30.41
CA CYS A 534 -16.04 -26.42 -29.24
C CYS A 534 -15.73 -25.65 -27.95
N GLU A 535 -16.75 -25.43 -27.11
CA GLU A 535 -16.62 -24.76 -25.81
C GLU A 535 -15.60 -25.47 -24.90
N GLU A 536 -15.52 -26.81 -24.96
CA GLU A 536 -14.58 -27.60 -24.16
C GLU A 536 -13.12 -27.25 -24.49
N HIS A 537 -12.79 -27.09 -25.77
CA HIS A 537 -11.45 -26.68 -26.17
C HIS A 537 -11.11 -25.30 -25.62
N MET A 538 -12.01 -24.34 -25.77
CA MET A 538 -11.77 -22.96 -25.31
C MET A 538 -11.66 -22.89 -23.78
N CYS A 539 -12.48 -23.65 -23.05
CA CYS A 539 -12.36 -23.79 -21.59
C CYS A 539 -11.00 -24.36 -21.16
N LYS A 540 -10.44 -25.33 -21.90
CA LYS A 540 -9.09 -25.86 -21.63
C LYS A 540 -8.00 -24.78 -21.75
N PHE A 541 -8.12 -23.85 -22.70
CA PHE A 541 -7.18 -22.73 -22.83
C PHE A 541 -7.34 -21.71 -21.71
N VAL A 542 -8.58 -21.38 -21.32
CA VAL A 542 -8.84 -20.45 -20.21
C VAL A 542 -8.25 -20.95 -18.89
N ASP A 543 -8.31 -22.28 -18.66
CA ASP A 543 -7.77 -22.95 -17.46
C ASP A 543 -8.28 -22.34 -16.14
N ASP A 544 -9.56 -21.96 -16.12
CA ASP A 544 -10.22 -21.40 -14.94
C ASP A 544 -11.70 -21.82 -14.92
N ILE A 545 -12.08 -22.58 -13.90
CA ILE A 545 -13.43 -23.15 -13.76
C ILE A 545 -14.49 -22.05 -13.56
N SER A 546 -14.09 -20.87 -13.08
CA SER A 546 -14.99 -19.75 -12.84
C SER A 546 -15.24 -18.86 -14.06
N ARG A 547 -14.42 -18.98 -15.12
CA ARG A 547 -14.49 -18.14 -16.31
C ARG A 547 -14.81 -18.99 -17.54
N LYS A 548 -15.71 -18.46 -18.39
CA LYS A 548 -16.14 -19.13 -19.61
C LYS A 548 -15.84 -18.29 -20.83
N PRO A 549 -15.55 -18.92 -21.99
CA PRO A 549 -15.43 -18.22 -23.26
C PRO A 549 -16.69 -17.40 -23.57
N LYS A 550 -16.50 -16.18 -24.07
CA LYS A 550 -17.59 -15.32 -24.52
C LYS A 550 -17.97 -15.67 -25.95
N ILE A 551 -19.17 -16.21 -26.13
CA ILE A 551 -19.72 -16.53 -27.46
C ILE A 551 -20.48 -15.31 -28.00
N VAL A 552 -20.13 -14.87 -29.21
CA VAL A 552 -20.73 -13.73 -29.91
C VAL A 552 -21.34 -14.22 -31.22
N LEU A 553 -22.68 -14.29 -31.26
CA LEU A 553 -23.42 -14.78 -32.42
C LEU A 553 -23.77 -13.67 -33.42
N GLN A 554 -23.83 -12.42 -32.97
CA GLN A 554 -24.23 -11.25 -33.76
C GLN A 554 -23.04 -10.32 -33.91
N LYS A 555 -22.73 -9.92 -35.14
CA LYS A 555 -21.54 -9.12 -35.47
C LYS A 555 -21.54 -7.75 -34.78
N GLU A 556 -22.73 -7.20 -34.55
CA GLU A 556 -22.94 -5.90 -33.90
C GLU A 556 -22.41 -5.87 -32.46
N HIS A 557 -22.33 -7.03 -31.80
CA HIS A 557 -21.85 -7.16 -30.42
C HIS A 557 -20.36 -7.51 -30.32
N ILE A 558 -19.64 -7.66 -31.44
CA ILE A 558 -18.21 -8.04 -31.44
C ILE A 558 -17.37 -6.97 -30.76
N ILE A 559 -17.53 -5.71 -31.16
CA ILE A 559 -16.76 -4.58 -30.61
C ILE A 559 -17.01 -4.44 -29.11
N GLU A 560 -18.27 -4.43 -28.69
CA GLU A 560 -18.64 -4.32 -27.27
C GLU A 560 -18.07 -5.47 -26.44
N SER A 561 -18.13 -6.70 -26.96
CA SER A 561 -17.61 -7.88 -26.27
C SER A 561 -16.08 -7.82 -26.15
N ILE A 562 -15.37 -7.40 -27.20
CA ILE A 562 -13.91 -7.20 -27.18
C ILE A 562 -13.54 -6.15 -26.13
N CYS A 563 -14.22 -5.00 -26.14
CA CYS A 563 -13.95 -3.93 -25.18
C CYS A 563 -14.17 -4.37 -23.74
N SER A 564 -15.36 -4.92 -23.45
CA SER A 564 -15.74 -5.34 -22.11
C SER A 564 -14.82 -6.42 -21.53
N GLN A 565 -14.49 -7.45 -22.30
CA GLN A 565 -13.65 -8.56 -21.84
C GLN A 565 -12.18 -8.15 -21.67
N ALA A 566 -11.63 -7.38 -22.61
CA ALA A 566 -10.25 -6.91 -22.51
C ALA A 566 -10.04 -5.99 -21.29
N ILE A 567 -10.97 -5.03 -21.08
CA ILE A 567 -10.92 -4.12 -19.93
C ILE A 567 -11.08 -4.90 -18.62
N SER A 568 -12.06 -5.81 -18.55
CA SER A 568 -12.26 -6.68 -17.40
C SER A 568 -11.00 -7.50 -17.07
N GLY A 569 -10.27 -7.99 -18.07
CA GLY A 569 -9.01 -8.69 -17.87
C GLY A 569 -7.91 -7.81 -17.28
N VAL A 570 -7.76 -6.58 -17.76
CA VAL A 570 -6.79 -5.61 -17.20
C VAL A 570 -7.18 -5.23 -15.76
N GLU A 571 -8.45 -4.94 -15.52
CA GLU A 571 -8.98 -4.63 -14.20
C GLU A 571 -8.80 -5.81 -13.25
N TYR A 572 -9.13 -7.04 -13.66
CA TYR A 572 -8.94 -8.24 -12.85
C TYR A 572 -7.47 -8.45 -12.48
N VAL A 573 -6.53 -8.29 -13.41
CA VAL A 573 -5.10 -8.46 -13.09
C VAL A 573 -4.61 -7.37 -12.15
N LYS A 574 -5.02 -6.13 -12.40
CA LYS A 574 -4.73 -4.99 -11.53
C LYS A 574 -5.31 -5.24 -10.14
N ASP A 575 -6.58 -5.64 -10.04
CA ASP A 575 -7.29 -5.83 -8.79
C ASP A 575 -6.80 -7.07 -8.05
N LYS A 576 -6.53 -8.19 -8.71
CA LYS A 576 -5.90 -9.37 -8.09
C LYS A 576 -4.49 -9.08 -7.60
N PHE A 577 -3.74 -8.28 -8.36
CA PHE A 577 -2.48 -7.72 -7.86
C PHE A 577 -2.78 -6.93 -6.59
N MET A 578 -3.69 -5.95 -6.63
CA MET A 578 -4.05 -5.14 -5.47
C MET A 578 -4.65 -5.94 -4.31
N GLU A 579 -5.41 -7.01 -4.52
CA GLU A 579 -6.00 -7.91 -3.51
C GLU A 579 -4.93 -8.78 -2.85
N LYS A 580 -3.89 -9.17 -3.59
CA LYS A 580 -2.67 -9.76 -3.02
C LYS A 580 -1.99 -8.78 -2.04
N TYR A 581 -2.23 -7.48 -2.19
CA TYR A 581 -1.84 -6.42 -1.25
C TYR A 581 -2.96 -5.97 -0.29
N SER A 582 -4.21 -6.34 -0.57
CA SER A 582 -5.42 -5.77 0.05
C SER A 582 -6.42 -6.86 0.45
N GLN A 583 -6.00 -7.88 1.20
CA GLN A 583 -6.94 -8.77 1.91
C GLN A 583 -7.73 -8.04 3.03
N CYS A 584 -8.17 -6.81 2.78
CA CYS A 584 -9.02 -5.98 3.60
C CYS A 584 -9.74 -4.93 2.74
N ILE A 585 -10.70 -5.28 1.86
CA ILE A 585 -11.79 -4.36 1.45
C ILE A 585 -13.03 -5.18 1.06
N GLU A 586 -14.12 -5.01 1.81
CA GLU A 586 -15.47 -5.25 1.29
C GLU A 586 -15.95 -3.96 0.59
N SER A 587 -16.29 -4.10 -0.70
CA SER A 587 -17.18 -3.26 -1.54
C SER A 587 -16.99 -1.72 -1.54
N PRO A 588 -16.44 -1.12 -2.63
CA PRO A 588 -16.52 0.32 -2.84
C PRO A 588 -17.98 0.76 -3.07
N GLY A 589 -18.47 1.73 -2.28
CA GLY A 589 -19.80 2.33 -2.46
C GLY A 589 -20.60 2.57 -1.17
N LYS A 590 -20.19 2.00 -0.03
CA LYS A 590 -20.77 2.34 1.28
C LYS A 590 -19.95 3.43 1.96
N LYS A 591 -20.58 4.57 2.28
CA LYS A 591 -19.97 5.59 3.17
C LYS A 591 -19.54 4.92 4.48
N ILE A 592 -18.26 5.05 4.86
CA ILE A 592 -17.78 4.54 6.15
C ILE A 592 -18.51 5.30 7.25
N LYS A 593 -19.41 4.61 7.95
CA LYS A 593 -19.95 5.04 9.23
C LYS A 593 -18.88 4.75 10.28
N GLY A 594 -18.61 5.70 11.18
CA GLY A 594 -17.59 5.56 12.23
C GLY A 594 -17.64 4.21 12.94
N GLY A 595 -16.46 3.68 13.30
CA GLY A 595 -16.34 2.41 14.00
C GLY A 595 -15.08 1.62 13.64
N LEU A 596 -13.95 1.96 14.25
CA LEU A 596 -12.75 1.10 14.28
C LEU A 596 -12.14 1.20 15.67
N LEU A 597 -12.81 0.56 16.61
CA LEU A 597 -12.21 0.30 17.93
C LEU A 597 -12.00 -1.20 18.17
N LEU A 598 -12.79 -2.09 17.58
CA LEU A 598 -12.61 -3.54 17.68
C LEU A 598 -13.28 -4.22 16.47
N LYS A 599 -12.51 -4.62 15.43
CA LYS A 599 -12.97 -5.67 14.52
C LYS A 599 -12.74 -6.99 15.25
N THR A 600 -13.74 -7.49 15.97
CA THR A 600 -13.82 -8.92 16.28
C THR A 600 -14.67 -9.58 15.20
N SER A 601 -14.42 -10.87 14.94
CA SER A 601 -15.05 -11.69 13.89
C SER A 601 -16.59 -11.82 13.95
N GLU A 602 -17.25 -11.12 14.87
CA GLU A 602 -18.70 -11.21 15.11
C GLU A 602 -19.53 -10.12 14.41
N ASN A 603 -18.91 -9.12 13.77
CA ASN A 603 -19.64 -8.13 12.97
C ASN A 603 -19.63 -8.49 11.47
N LYS A 604 -20.25 -9.63 11.14
CA LYS A 604 -20.71 -9.95 9.77
C LYS A 604 -22.22 -9.83 9.68
#